data_AF-A0A0E2NKM0-F1
#
_entry.id   AF-A0A0E2NKM0-F1
#
_cell.length_a   1.000
_cell.length_b   1.000
_cell.length_c   1.000
_cell.angle_alpha   90.00
_cell.angle_beta   90.00
_cell.angle_gamma   90.00
#
_symmetry.space_group_name_H-M   'P 1'
#
loop_
_entity.id
_entity.type
_entity.pdbx_description
1 polymer ?
#
loop_
_entity_poly.entity_id
_entity_poly.type
_entity_poly.pdbx_seq_one_letter_code
_entity_poly.pdbx_strand_id
1 'polypeptide(L)'
;MHFVKALLAAIAIGLISPGAMAQTATTSPQEFVKAAASSDMFEIQSSELALRKSKTSRVKEFARMMIKDHTTSSKRLIAGQRRTTSQWRRR
;
A
#
# COMPACT_ATOMS: atom_id res chain seq x y z
N MET A 1 47.07 -18.12 -40.09
CA MET A 1 47.15 -16.83 -40.81
C MET A 1 45.79 -16.58 -41.47
N HIS A 2 45.27 -15.33 -41.39
CA HIS A 2 44.08 -14.77 -42.09
C HIS A 2 42.71 -15.20 -41.53
N PHE A 3 42.01 -14.47 -40.65
CA PHE A 3 41.29 -13.17 -40.78
C PHE A 3 40.26 -13.10 -41.92
N VAL A 4 38.97 -13.42 -41.67
CA VAL A 4 37.78 -12.83 -42.37
C VAL A 4 36.52 -13.03 -41.49
N LYS A 5 36.12 -12.06 -40.64
CA LYS A 5 34.92 -11.20 -40.75
C LYS A 5 33.79 -11.67 -41.70
N ALA A 6 32.62 -12.08 -41.17
CA ALA A 6 31.31 -11.53 -41.56
C ALA A 6 30.13 -12.22 -40.82
N LEU A 7 29.39 -11.36 -40.12
CA LEU A 7 27.99 -11.40 -39.71
C LEU A 7 27.04 -12.30 -40.53
N LEU A 8 26.36 -13.23 -39.85
CA LEU A 8 24.97 -13.62 -40.16
C LEU A 8 24.21 -13.78 -38.83
N ALA A 9 23.09 -13.06 -38.73
CA ALA A 9 22.17 -13.13 -37.60
C ALA A 9 21.48 -14.49 -37.57
N ALA A 10 21.44 -15.13 -36.40
CA ALA A 10 20.49 -16.19 -36.09
C ALA A 10 20.11 -16.11 -34.61
N ILE A 11 18.81 -15.93 -34.38
CA ILE A 11 18.14 -15.86 -33.08
C ILE A 11 18.40 -17.16 -32.31
N ALA A 12 19.02 -17.06 -31.13
CA ALA A 12 19.04 -18.12 -30.13
C ALA A 12 18.47 -17.58 -28.82
N ILE A 13 17.13 -17.65 -28.76
CA ILE A 13 16.27 -17.95 -27.61
C ILE A 13 16.98 -17.96 -26.23
N GLY A 14 16.68 -16.92 -25.45
CA GLY A 14 16.35 -17.00 -24.02
C GLY A 14 17.31 -17.75 -23.09
N LEU A 15 18.38 -17.10 -22.66
CA LEU A 15 18.98 -17.38 -21.35
C LEU A 15 18.04 -16.84 -20.27
N ILE A 16 17.14 -17.70 -19.78
CA ILE A 16 16.39 -17.49 -18.54
C ILE A 16 17.41 -17.33 -17.43
N SER A 17 17.58 -16.12 -16.89
CA SER A 17 18.30 -15.90 -15.64
C SER A 17 17.49 -16.53 -14.49
N PRO A 18 17.95 -17.60 -13.84
CA PRO A 18 17.30 -18.11 -12.64
C PRO A 18 17.79 -17.24 -11.47
N GLY A 19 17.15 -16.10 -11.24
CA GLY A 19 17.66 -15.19 -10.20
C GLY A 19 16.83 -13.98 -9.84
N ALA A 20 15.79 -13.62 -10.60
CA ALA A 20 14.82 -12.63 -10.11
C ALA A 20 13.78 -13.33 -9.22
N MET A 21 14.22 -13.85 -8.07
CA MET A 21 13.28 -14.17 -6.99
C MET A 21 12.62 -12.85 -6.59
N ALA A 22 11.36 -12.67 -6.96
CA ALA A 22 10.56 -11.56 -6.47
C ALA A 22 10.54 -11.63 -4.94
N GLN A 23 11.33 -10.80 -4.26
CA GLN A 23 11.27 -10.63 -2.81
C GLN A 23 9.91 -10.02 -2.47
N THR A 24 8.95 -10.86 -2.11
CA THR A 24 7.72 -10.40 -1.50
C THR A 24 8.07 -9.90 -0.11
N ALA A 25 8.27 -8.58 0.04
CA ALA A 25 8.36 -7.97 1.36
C ALA A 25 7.04 -8.29 2.10
N THR A 26 7.13 -9.09 3.16
CA THR A 26 5.98 -9.43 3.99
C THR A 26 5.90 -8.38 5.10
N THR A 27 4.92 -7.47 5.02
CA THR A 27 4.62 -6.55 6.11
C THR A 27 3.98 -7.31 7.25
N SER A 28 4.50 -7.17 8.47
CA SER A 28 3.84 -7.77 9.64
C SER A 28 2.47 -7.13 9.87
N PRO A 29 1.49 -7.84 10.46
CA PRO A 29 0.20 -7.25 10.80
C PRO A 29 0.33 -5.97 11.66
N GLN A 30 1.33 -5.91 12.54
CA GLN A 30 1.58 -4.75 13.40
C GLN A 30 2.10 -3.54 12.62
N GLU A 31 3.04 -3.76 11.70
CA GLU A 31 3.54 -2.69 10.81
C GLU A 31 2.43 -2.16 9.90
N PHE A 32 1.60 -3.06 9.38
CA PHE A 32 0.43 -2.68 8.59
C PHE A 32 -0.53 -1.80 9.40
N VAL A 33 -0.88 -2.21 10.62
CA VAL A 33 -1.77 -1.43 11.48
C VAL A 33 -1.19 -0.05 11.78
N LYS A 34 0.11 0.05 12.05
CA LYS A 34 0.78 1.33 12.31
C LYS A 34 0.72 2.25 11.08
N ALA A 35 1.04 1.71 9.90
CA ALA A 35 1.03 2.47 8.66
C ALA A 35 -0.39 2.94 8.30
N ALA A 36 -1.37 2.04 8.36
CA ALA A 36 -2.77 2.36 8.07
C ALA A 36 -3.33 3.41 9.03
N ALA A 37 -3.05 3.30 10.34
CA ALA A 37 -3.48 4.30 11.32
C ALA A 37 -2.87 5.69 11.06
N SER A 38 -1.60 5.76 10.65
CA SER A 38 -0.99 7.05 10.27
C SER A 38 -1.58 7.63 8.98
N SER A 39 -1.90 6.79 7.99
CA SER A 39 -2.56 7.21 6.76
C SER A 39 -3.94 7.79 7.04
N ASP A 40 -4.78 7.06 7.78
CA ASP A 40 -6.13 7.49 8.13
C ASP A 40 -6.10 8.86 8.85
N MET A 41 -5.14 9.07 9.76
CA MET A 41 -5.00 10.36 10.47
C MET A 41 -4.71 11.51 9.51
N PHE A 42 -3.80 11.31 8.55
CA PHE A 42 -3.48 12.31 7.53
C PHE A 42 -4.69 12.59 6.63
N GLU A 43 -5.40 11.54 6.20
CA GLU A 43 -6.58 11.64 5.34
C GLU A 43 -7.74 12.36 6.04
N ILE A 44 -7.92 12.15 7.34
CA ILE A 44 -8.89 12.88 8.16
C ILE A 44 -8.51 14.36 8.25
N GLN A 45 -7.27 14.68 8.64
CA GLN A 45 -6.83 16.07 8.81
C GLN A 45 -6.86 16.88 7.50
N SER A 46 -6.46 16.26 6.39
CA SER A 46 -6.54 16.87 5.07
C SER A 46 -7.99 17.08 4.63
N SER A 47 -8.89 16.13 4.91
CA SER A 47 -10.33 16.27 4.64
C SER A 47 -10.97 17.37 5.49
N GLU A 48 -10.60 17.49 6.76
CA GLU A 48 -11.05 18.61 7.61
C GLU A 48 -10.60 19.96 7.06
N LEU A 49 -9.36 20.06 6.57
CA LEU A 49 -8.88 21.27 5.91
C LEU A 49 -9.70 21.58 4.64
N ALA A 50 -9.96 20.56 3.80
CA ALA A 50 -10.77 20.71 2.60
C ALA A 50 -12.21 21.17 2.93
N LEU A 51 -12.80 20.64 4.01
CA LEU A 51 -14.12 21.04 4.49
C LEU A 51 -14.14 22.53 4.91
N ARG A 52 -13.09 23.01 5.58
CA ARG A 52 -12.95 24.41 6.01
C ARG A 52 -12.65 25.38 4.86
N LYS A 53 -11.86 24.97 3.88
CA LYS A 53 -11.30 25.87 2.85
C LYS A 53 -12.07 25.86 1.53
N SER A 54 -12.73 24.77 1.18
CA SER A 54 -13.41 24.67 -0.10
C SER A 54 -14.67 25.52 -0.16
N LYS A 55 -14.97 26.06 -1.34
CA LYS A 55 -16.27 26.70 -1.66
C LYS A 55 -17.20 25.77 -2.44
N THR A 56 -16.69 24.67 -2.97
CA THR A 56 -17.44 23.72 -3.81
C THR A 56 -18.19 22.72 -2.93
N SER A 57 -19.52 22.65 -3.07
CA SER A 57 -20.39 21.75 -2.30
C SER A 57 -19.94 20.28 -2.40
N ARG A 58 -19.63 19.82 -3.62
CA ARG A 58 -19.16 18.46 -3.89
C ARG A 58 -17.87 18.10 -3.15
N VAL A 59 -16.93 19.05 -3.03
CA VAL A 59 -15.68 18.82 -2.29
C VAL A 59 -15.95 18.72 -0.79
N LYS A 60 -16.86 19.54 -0.24
CA LYS A 60 -17.26 19.45 1.17
C LYS A 60 -17.96 18.14 1.50
N GLU A 61 -18.79 17.66 0.59
CA GLU A 61 -19.48 16.38 0.74
C GLU A 61 -18.50 15.20 0.73
N PHE A 62 -17.57 15.19 -0.24
CA PHE A 62 -16.50 14.21 -0.28
C PHE A 62 -15.64 14.23 0.99
N ALA A 63 -15.25 15.41 1.47
CA ALA A 63 -14.49 15.55 2.71
C ALA A 63 -15.25 14.97 3.93
N ARG A 64 -16.56 15.20 4.04
CA ARG A 64 -17.38 14.61 5.12
C ARG A 64 -17.42 13.09 5.04
N MET A 65 -17.53 12.52 3.84
CA MET A 65 -17.49 11.08 3.61
C MET A 65 -16.14 10.49 4.03
N MET A 66 -15.03 11.09 3.59
CA MET A 66 -13.67 10.65 3.94
C MET A 66 -13.44 10.64 5.45
N ILE A 67 -13.82 11.73 6.16
CA ILE A 67 -13.70 11.80 7.62
C ILE A 67 -14.45 10.63 8.28
N LYS A 68 -15.71 10.40 7.88
CA LYS A 68 -16.55 9.35 8.46
C LYS A 68 -15.95 7.97 8.23
N ASP A 69 -15.55 7.68 6.99
CA ASP A 69 -15.17 6.34 6.59
C ASP A 69 -13.79 5.97 7.13
N HIS A 70 -12.81 6.87 7.06
CA HIS A 70 -11.50 6.65 7.67
C HIS A 70 -11.56 6.58 9.20
N THR A 71 -12.37 7.42 9.86
CA THR A 71 -12.60 7.28 11.32
C THR A 71 -13.16 5.91 11.69
N THR A 72 -14.08 5.39 10.86
CA THR A 72 -14.67 4.06 11.07
C THR A 72 -13.65 2.95 10.82
N SER A 73 -12.85 3.08 9.76
CA SER A 73 -11.74 2.18 9.44
C SER A 73 -10.75 2.08 10.59
N SER A 74 -10.24 3.22 11.10
CA SER A 74 -9.29 3.25 12.21
C SER A 74 -9.82 2.56 13.46
N LYS A 75 -11.10 2.80 13.82
CA LYS A 75 -11.74 2.14 14.97
C LYS A 75 -11.78 0.62 14.81
N ARG A 76 -12.11 0.14 13.60
CA ARG A 76 -12.15 -1.30 13.28
C ARG A 76 -10.75 -1.92 13.30
N LEU A 77 -9.76 -1.21 12.76
CA LEU A 77 -8.36 -1.64 12.74
C LEU A 77 -7.85 -1.89 14.17
N ILE A 78 -8.06 -0.93 15.09
CA ILE A 78 -7.69 -1.05 16.51
C ILE A 78 -8.45 -2.21 17.18
N ALA A 79 -9.75 -2.34 16.92
CA ALA A 79 -10.55 -3.43 17.49
C ALA A 79 -10.06 -4.81 17.01
N GLY A 80 -9.69 -4.93 15.73
CA GLY A 80 -9.12 -6.14 15.14
C GLY A 80 -7.80 -6.53 15.81
N GLN A 81 -6.88 -5.57 15.99
CA GLN A 81 -5.59 -5.81 16.65
C GLN A 81 -5.75 -6.31 18.11
N ARG A 82 -6.74 -5.79 18.85
CA ARG A 82 -7.02 -6.25 20.23
C ARG A 82 -7.60 -7.67 20.27
N ARG A 83 -8.39 -8.06 19.26
CA ARG A 83 -8.94 -9.41 19.15
C ARG A 83 -7.85 -10.44 18.86
N THR A 84 -6.96 -10.17 17.91
CA THR A 84 -5.87 -11.10 17.58
C THR A 84 -4.93 -11.32 18.76
N THR A 85 -4.50 -10.23 19.41
CA THR A 85 -3.62 -10.30 20.60
C THR A 85 -4.25 -11.01 21.80
N SER A 86 -5.57 -10.86 22.02
CA SER A 86 -6.25 -11.56 23.11
C SER A 86 -6.52 -13.04 22.82
N GLN A 87 -6.75 -13.44 21.57
CA GLN A 87 -6.94 -14.85 21.21
C GLN A 87 -5.65 -15.67 21.33
N TRP A 88 -4.50 -15.10 20.95
CA TRP A 88 -3.19 -15.77 21.13
C TRP A 88 -2.81 -15.96 22.60
N ARG A 89 -3.28 -15.08 23.51
CA ARG A 89 -2.98 -15.18 24.95
C ARG A 89 -3.87 -16.19 25.71
N ARG A 90 -4.97 -16.65 25.11
CA ARG A 90 -5.94 -17.58 25.75
C ARG A 90 -5.78 -19.03 25.29
N ARG A 91 -4.82 -19.32 24.41
CA ARG A 91 -4.40 -20.66 24.00
C ARG A 91 -3.07 -20.97 24.64
#